data_AF-A0A318PZV0-F1
#
_entry.id   AF-A0A318PZV0-F1
#
_cell.length_a   1.000
_cell.length_b   1.000
_cell.length_c   1.000
_cell.angle_alpha   90.00
_cell.angle_beta   90.00
_cell.angle_gamma   90.00
#
_symmetry.space_group_name_H-M   'P 1'
#
loop_
_entity.id
_entity.type
_entity.pdbx_description
1 polymer ?
#
loop_
_entity_poly.entity_id
_entity_poly.type
_entity_poly.pdbx_seq_one_letter_code
_entity_poly.pdbx_strand_id
1 'polypeptide(L)'
;MTVAITIGERRGATAGDGPVTMDLAELLSTRLLVQGNSGSGKSHLLRRLLEQSARLVQQAIIDPEGDFVSLADRYGHLVIDAAEHTEAALQAAGERMRVHRASVVLNLEGVDAEVQMRRAAAFLGGMFEVPREYWYPVVVVVDEAQMFAPAAAGEVSDEARRASLGAMTNLMCRGRKRGLAGIIATQRLAKLAKNVAAEASNFLMGRTFLDIDMMRAADLLGMERRQAESFRDLERGCFVALGPAISRRPLAVRIGPVETESRSAGPALMPFEPTAPTEEIRELILTPVPERELPARTPRPVAPPPDILAQLAAHADVARAEAEVEAQATPEIDPAEQKQRFAAILADILQDEEAGFRPVHVLYQDFLVRCRIEGMGRQALDMPRFRRALATARAGVDARTAQTDVWQQAEQMASALPEDVQGIFLLIARSALEKLPCPSDATIARAYGTHSLGRARRQLAYLEEQNVIVLRMDGMGRRSAVIVGLGWETAPALPDAPA
;
A
#
# COMPACT_ATOMS: atom_id res chain seq x y z
N MET A 1 37.30 -14.65 16.61
CA MET A 1 36.64 -15.96 16.57
C MET A 1 35.42 -15.83 15.69
N THR A 2 35.32 -16.63 14.65
CA THR A 2 34.20 -16.65 13.71
C THR A 2 33.10 -17.51 14.32
N VAL A 3 31.99 -16.91 14.76
CA VAL A 3 30.82 -17.66 15.25
C VAL A 3 29.93 -17.87 14.05
N ALA A 4 29.87 -19.10 13.53
CA ALA A 4 29.11 -19.42 12.33
C ALA A 4 27.96 -20.38 12.64
N ILE A 5 26.82 -20.19 11.97
CA ILE A 5 25.66 -21.07 12.02
C ILE A 5 25.49 -21.82 10.69
N THR A 6 25.05 -23.08 10.71
CA THR A 6 24.81 -23.84 9.48
C THR A 6 23.37 -23.62 9.01
N ILE A 7 23.21 -23.01 7.83
CA ILE A 7 21.88 -22.68 7.28
C ILE A 7 21.30 -23.80 6.41
N GLY A 8 22.16 -24.62 5.79
CA GLY A 8 21.73 -25.67 4.89
C GLY A 8 22.87 -26.25 4.07
N GLU A 9 22.55 -26.78 2.90
CA GLU A 9 23.49 -27.44 1.99
C GLU A 9 23.50 -26.73 0.63
N ARG A 10 24.66 -26.74 -0.04
CA ARG A 10 24.79 -26.18 -1.38
C ARG A 10 23.99 -27.00 -2.39
N ARG A 11 23.36 -26.33 -3.35
CA ARG A 11 22.67 -26.96 -4.49
C ARG A 11 23.43 -26.65 -5.79
N GLY A 12 23.88 -27.66 -6.55
CA GLY A 12 24.56 -27.47 -7.84
C GLY A 12 25.24 -28.72 -8.42
N ALA A 13 25.58 -28.68 -9.72
CA ALA A 13 26.09 -29.81 -10.53
C ALA A 13 27.59 -30.14 -10.35
N THR A 14 28.34 -29.35 -9.60
CA THR A 14 29.73 -29.67 -9.22
C THR A 14 29.75 -30.34 -7.86
N ALA A 15 30.26 -31.57 -7.83
CA ALA A 15 30.43 -32.36 -6.61
C ALA A 15 31.11 -31.54 -5.51
N GLY A 16 30.40 -31.37 -4.41
CA GLY A 16 30.80 -30.55 -3.27
C GLY A 16 29.61 -30.23 -2.37
N ASP A 17 28.98 -31.27 -1.81
CA ASP A 17 27.94 -31.20 -0.76
C ASP A 17 28.52 -30.66 0.55
N GLY A 18 28.93 -29.39 0.54
CA GLY A 18 29.43 -28.69 1.71
C GLY A 18 28.29 -28.01 2.48
N PRO A 19 28.34 -27.99 3.82
CA PRO A 19 27.43 -27.17 4.61
C PRO A 19 27.62 -25.70 4.25
N VAL A 20 26.52 -25.00 3.99
CA VAL A 20 26.52 -23.56 3.86
C VAL A 20 26.37 -22.97 5.26
N THR A 21 27.33 -22.14 5.63
CA THR A 21 27.37 -21.49 6.92
C THR A 21 27.16 -19.98 6.77
N MET A 22 26.70 -19.36 7.84
CA MET A 22 26.53 -17.91 7.95
C MET A 22 27.33 -17.42 9.16
N ASP A 23 28.22 -16.46 8.94
CA ASP A 23 28.97 -15.79 10.00
C ASP A 23 28.05 -14.82 10.77
N LEU A 24 27.76 -15.18 12.02
CA LEU A 24 26.88 -14.41 12.88
C LEU A 24 27.51 -13.07 13.27
N ALA A 25 28.83 -12.99 13.45
CA ALA A 25 29.52 -11.76 13.79
C ALA A 25 29.48 -10.77 12.61
N GLU A 26 29.69 -11.27 11.38
CA GLU A 26 29.56 -10.47 10.17
C GLU A 26 28.10 -10.01 9.99
N LEU A 27 27.13 -10.92 10.18
CA LEU A 27 25.69 -10.62 10.10
C LEU A 27 25.29 -9.47 11.02
N LEU A 28 25.84 -9.41 12.24
CA LEU A 28 25.54 -8.34 13.19
C LEU A 28 25.81 -6.93 12.63
N SER A 29 26.77 -6.82 11.71
CA SER A 29 27.15 -5.56 11.08
C SER A 29 26.51 -5.33 9.71
N THR A 30 26.10 -6.40 9.03
CA THR A 30 25.72 -6.38 7.60
C THR A 30 24.24 -6.63 7.35
N ARG A 31 23.49 -7.17 8.33
CA ARG A 31 22.04 -7.40 8.30
C ARG A 31 21.59 -8.34 7.18
N LEU A 32 20.36 -8.83 7.24
CA LEU A 32 19.85 -9.80 6.26
C LEU A 32 18.46 -9.41 5.79
N LEU A 33 18.26 -9.50 4.48
CA LEU A 33 16.95 -9.45 3.84
C LEU A 33 16.62 -10.85 3.31
N VAL A 34 15.47 -11.37 3.73
CA VAL A 34 14.90 -12.62 3.25
C VAL A 34 13.67 -12.31 2.41
N GLN A 35 13.62 -12.83 1.19
CA GLN A 35 12.46 -12.71 0.31
C GLN A 35 11.98 -14.10 -0.09
N GLY A 36 10.67 -14.29 -0.13
CA GLY A 36 10.07 -15.46 -0.76
C GLY A 36 8.56 -15.41 -0.68
N ASN A 37 7.87 -15.80 -1.76
CA ASN A 37 6.41 -15.85 -1.79
C ASN A 37 5.85 -16.89 -0.80
N SER A 38 4.55 -16.84 -0.53
CA SER A 38 3.87 -17.88 0.27
C SER A 38 4.22 -19.29 -0.22
N GLY A 39 4.51 -20.19 0.72
CA GLY A 39 4.95 -21.56 0.44
C GLY A 39 6.38 -21.71 -0.10
N SER A 40 7.19 -20.65 -0.19
CA SER A 40 8.61 -20.74 -0.57
C SER A 40 9.50 -21.37 0.50
N GLY A 41 9.05 -21.42 1.76
CA GLY A 41 9.85 -21.85 2.90
C GLY A 41 10.51 -20.71 3.68
N LYS A 42 10.03 -19.46 3.54
CA LYS A 42 10.52 -18.28 4.27
C LYS A 42 10.46 -18.47 5.80
N SER A 43 9.31 -18.82 6.38
CA SER A 43 9.19 -19.04 7.83
C SER A 43 10.09 -20.20 8.30
N HIS A 44 10.24 -21.25 7.48
CA HIS A 44 11.17 -22.36 7.75
C HIS A 44 12.64 -21.90 7.77
N LEU A 45 13.04 -21.04 6.84
CA LEU A 45 14.36 -20.42 6.83
C LEU A 45 14.59 -19.54 8.07
N LEU A 46 13.65 -18.66 8.41
CA LEU A 46 13.76 -17.82 9.60
C LEU A 46 13.90 -18.66 10.86
N ARG A 47 13.10 -19.71 10.98
CA ARG A 47 13.18 -20.67 12.08
C ARG A 47 14.54 -21.34 12.13
N ARG A 48 15.06 -21.82 11.00
CA ARG A 48 16.42 -22.38 10.93
C ARG A 48 17.46 -21.40 11.46
N LEU A 49 17.40 -20.12 11.06
CA LEU A 49 18.32 -19.09 11.54
C LEU A 49 18.17 -18.85 13.05
N LEU A 50 16.93 -18.77 13.54
CA LEU A 50 16.62 -18.55 14.95
C LEU A 50 17.11 -19.70 15.82
N GLU A 51 16.80 -20.94 15.46
CA GLU A 51 17.20 -22.14 16.19
C GLU A 51 18.72 -22.30 16.27
N GLN A 52 19.41 -22.08 15.15
CA GLN A 52 20.88 -22.22 15.12
C GLN A 52 21.60 -21.10 15.89
N SER A 53 20.96 -19.94 16.07
CA SER A 53 21.56 -18.80 16.77
C SER A 53 21.03 -18.56 18.18
N ALA A 54 20.00 -19.29 18.63
CA ALA A 54 19.29 -19.05 19.89
C ALA A 54 20.19 -19.12 21.14
N ARG A 55 21.21 -19.99 21.12
CA ARG A 55 22.19 -20.12 22.22
C ARG A 55 23.44 -19.25 22.05
N LEU A 56 23.53 -18.52 20.93
CA LEU A 56 24.72 -17.76 20.53
C LEU A 56 24.50 -16.25 20.67
N VAL A 57 23.28 -15.78 20.44
CA VAL A 57 22.92 -14.36 20.47
C VAL A 57 21.50 -14.18 21.00
N GLN A 58 21.27 -13.07 21.70
CA GLN A 58 19.93 -12.68 22.13
C GLN A 58 19.04 -12.39 20.89
N GLN A 59 17.77 -12.75 20.96
CA GLN A 59 16.85 -12.64 19.82
C GLN A 59 15.57 -11.88 20.18
N ALA A 60 15.15 -10.97 19.31
CA ALA A 60 13.81 -10.37 19.30
C ALA A 60 13.11 -10.79 18.01
N ILE A 61 11.91 -11.33 18.10
CA ILE A 61 11.09 -11.70 16.94
C ILE A 61 9.82 -10.84 16.95
N ILE A 62 9.56 -10.12 15.86
CA ILE A 62 8.30 -9.42 15.60
C ILE A 62 7.46 -10.32 14.70
N ASP A 63 6.39 -10.89 15.26
CA ASP A 63 5.66 -12.01 14.68
C ASP A 63 4.17 -11.67 14.44
N PRO A 64 3.82 -11.11 13.27
CA PRO A 64 2.44 -10.75 12.91
C PRO A 64 1.47 -11.93 12.79
N GLU A 65 1.98 -13.15 12.59
CA GLU A 65 1.19 -14.35 12.26
C GLU A 65 1.30 -15.46 13.32
N GLY A 66 2.01 -15.20 14.43
CA GLY A 66 2.16 -16.16 15.53
C GLY A 66 2.98 -17.41 15.20
N ASP A 67 3.74 -17.39 14.10
CA ASP A 67 4.46 -18.57 13.59
C ASP A 67 5.53 -19.05 14.58
N PHE A 68 6.16 -18.17 15.36
CA PHE A 68 7.40 -18.44 16.09
C PHE A 68 7.23 -18.67 17.60
N VAL A 69 6.00 -18.70 18.11
CA VAL A 69 5.72 -18.89 19.54
C VAL A 69 6.29 -20.19 20.13
N SER A 70 6.43 -21.24 19.32
CA SER A 70 7.00 -22.54 19.71
C SER A 70 8.49 -22.50 20.05
N LEU A 71 9.21 -21.41 19.74
CA LEU A 71 10.58 -21.21 20.20
C LEU A 71 10.66 -21.13 21.73
N ALA A 72 9.59 -20.67 22.39
CA ALA A 72 9.51 -20.63 23.85
C ALA A 72 9.67 -22.01 24.49
N ASP A 73 9.02 -23.02 23.90
CA ASP A 73 9.01 -24.39 24.43
C ASP A 73 10.42 -25.02 24.41
N ARG A 74 11.25 -24.66 23.43
CA ARG A 74 12.54 -25.33 23.16
C ARG A 74 13.76 -24.50 23.57
N TYR A 75 13.72 -23.20 23.37
CA TYR A 75 14.86 -22.28 23.54
C TYR A 75 14.65 -21.25 24.66
N GLY A 76 13.49 -21.25 25.32
CA GLY A 76 13.21 -20.39 26.47
C GLY A 76 12.93 -18.93 26.11
N HIS A 77 12.52 -18.65 24.87
CA HIS A 77 12.01 -17.33 24.49
C HIS A 77 10.78 -16.97 25.33
N LEU A 78 10.72 -15.72 25.78
CA LEU A 78 9.51 -15.17 26.40
C LEU A 78 8.53 -14.75 25.30
N VAL A 79 7.32 -15.28 25.32
CA VAL A 79 6.25 -14.82 24.43
C VAL A 79 5.53 -13.65 25.08
N ILE A 80 5.42 -12.54 24.36
CA ILE A 80 4.64 -11.37 24.73
C ILE A 80 3.46 -11.29 23.77
N ASP A 81 2.25 -11.49 24.28
CA ASP A 81 1.03 -11.27 23.51
C ASP A 81 0.74 -9.77 23.44
N ALA A 82 0.90 -9.18 22.25
CA ALA A 82 0.73 -7.75 22.05
C ALA A 82 -0.73 -7.29 22.21
N ALA A 83 -1.71 -8.19 22.09
CA ALA A 83 -3.12 -7.88 22.29
C ALA A 83 -3.42 -7.49 23.74
N GLU A 84 -2.66 -8.04 24.70
CA GLU A 84 -2.84 -7.85 26.13
C GLU A 84 -2.10 -6.62 26.71
N HIS A 85 -1.40 -5.85 25.88
CA HIS A 85 -0.47 -4.82 26.36
C HIS A 85 -0.66 -3.46 25.71
N THR A 86 -0.37 -2.39 26.46
CA THR A 86 -0.35 -1.00 25.96
C THR A 86 0.98 -0.66 25.26
N GLU A 87 1.04 0.43 24.47
CA GLU A 87 2.24 0.78 23.69
C GLU A 87 3.37 1.14 24.66
N ALA A 88 3.05 1.88 25.72
CA ALA A 88 3.96 2.16 26.82
C ALA A 88 4.46 0.88 27.51
N ALA A 89 3.60 -0.12 27.73
CA ALA A 89 4.02 -1.39 28.32
C ALA A 89 4.99 -2.16 27.41
N LEU A 90 4.75 -2.14 26.09
CA LEU A 90 5.65 -2.78 25.11
C LEU A 90 6.97 -2.03 24.95
N GLN A 91 6.98 -0.69 25.03
CA GLN A 91 8.21 0.09 25.09
C GLN A 91 9.05 -0.31 26.31
N ALA A 92 8.44 -0.32 27.50
CA ALA A 92 9.10 -0.79 28.71
C ALA A 92 9.53 -2.27 28.62
N ALA A 93 8.81 -3.11 27.87
CA ALA A 93 9.20 -4.50 27.63
C ALA A 93 10.45 -4.60 26.74
N GLY A 94 10.54 -3.80 25.67
CA GLY A 94 11.73 -3.73 24.80
C GLY A 94 12.98 -3.27 25.55
N GLU A 95 12.83 -2.31 26.46
CA GLU A 95 13.91 -1.88 27.35
C GLU A 95 14.36 -3.00 28.31
N ARG A 96 13.40 -3.59 29.04
CA ARG A 96 13.67 -4.66 30.00
C ARG A 96 14.26 -5.89 29.35
N MET A 97 13.81 -6.25 28.14
CA MET A 97 14.37 -7.32 27.34
C MET A 97 15.90 -7.14 27.19
N ARG A 98 16.33 -5.93 26.83
CA ARG A 98 17.76 -5.60 26.64
C ARG A 98 18.54 -5.61 27.94
N VAL A 99 17.98 -5.04 29.00
CA VAL A 99 18.62 -5.00 30.33
C VAL A 99 18.80 -6.41 30.91
N HIS A 100 17.77 -7.25 30.80
CA HIS A 100 17.74 -8.59 31.42
C HIS A 100 18.15 -9.73 30.49
N ARG A 101 18.55 -9.43 29.24
CA ARG A 101 19.03 -10.43 28.27
C ARG A 101 18.03 -11.52 27.90
N ALA A 102 16.74 -11.25 28.04
CA ALA A 102 15.71 -12.20 27.62
C ALA A 102 15.58 -12.20 26.09
N SER A 103 15.52 -13.39 25.47
CA SER A 103 15.05 -13.51 24.08
C SER A 103 13.52 -13.48 24.08
N VAL A 104 12.92 -12.77 23.13
CA VAL A 104 11.48 -12.47 23.12
C VAL A 104 10.87 -12.74 21.75
N VAL A 105 9.68 -13.34 21.75
CA VAL A 105 8.75 -13.35 20.61
C VAL A 105 7.62 -12.38 20.95
N LEU A 106 7.52 -11.29 20.19
CA LEU A 106 6.37 -10.38 20.23
C LEU A 106 5.31 -10.93 19.28
N ASN A 107 4.34 -11.66 19.84
CA ASN A 107 3.21 -12.18 19.09
C ASN A 107 2.19 -11.05 18.83
N LEU A 108 1.90 -10.81 17.56
CA LEU A 108 0.98 -9.78 17.09
C LEU A 108 -0.26 -10.40 16.40
N GLU A 109 -0.37 -11.72 16.39
CA GLU A 109 -1.52 -12.45 15.86
C GLU A 109 -2.82 -11.96 16.51
N GLY A 110 -3.90 -11.88 15.70
CA GLY A 110 -5.22 -11.48 16.18
C GLY A 110 -5.39 -9.97 16.44
N VAL A 111 -4.34 -9.17 16.28
CA VAL A 111 -4.38 -7.70 16.39
C VAL A 111 -4.54 -7.05 15.01
N ASP A 112 -5.35 -5.99 14.91
CA ASP A 112 -5.51 -5.23 13.66
C ASP A 112 -4.18 -4.63 13.18
N ALA A 113 -3.96 -4.60 11.86
CA ALA A 113 -2.69 -4.18 11.25
C ALA A 113 -2.17 -2.82 11.74
N GLU A 114 -3.07 -1.83 11.90
CA GLU A 114 -2.69 -0.51 12.43
C GLU A 114 -2.14 -0.60 13.86
N VAL A 115 -2.79 -1.41 14.70
CA VAL A 115 -2.35 -1.62 16.07
C VAL A 115 -1.05 -2.42 16.06
N GLN A 116 -0.91 -3.46 15.23
CA GLN A 116 0.35 -4.22 15.09
C GLN A 116 1.53 -3.29 14.80
N MET A 117 1.36 -2.34 13.87
CA MET A 117 2.38 -1.35 13.53
C MET A 117 2.80 -0.50 14.73
N ARG A 118 1.84 0.02 15.51
CA ARG A 118 2.16 0.80 16.71
C ARG A 118 2.82 -0.04 17.82
N ARG A 119 2.33 -1.26 18.05
CA ARG A 119 2.88 -2.20 19.05
C ARG A 119 4.33 -2.57 18.73
N ALA A 120 4.60 -2.95 17.49
CA ALA A 120 5.94 -3.25 17.01
C ALA A 120 6.85 -2.01 17.11
N ALA A 121 6.36 -0.84 16.72
CA ALA A 121 7.11 0.42 16.82
C ALA A 121 7.52 0.74 18.27
N ALA A 122 6.57 0.61 19.22
CA ALA A 122 6.82 0.87 20.62
C ALA A 122 7.86 -0.09 21.22
N PHE A 123 7.72 -1.40 20.95
CA PHE A 123 8.67 -2.41 21.40
C PHE A 123 10.09 -2.17 20.84
N LEU A 124 10.20 -1.95 19.53
CA LEU A 124 11.48 -1.63 18.88
C LEU A 124 12.07 -0.30 19.39
N GLY A 125 11.23 0.69 19.69
CA GLY A 125 11.62 1.95 20.30
C GLY A 125 12.29 1.75 21.65
N GLY A 126 11.65 0.99 22.55
CA GLY A 126 12.23 0.67 23.86
C GLY A 126 13.57 -0.05 23.77
N MET A 127 13.71 -0.99 22.82
CA MET A 127 15.00 -1.66 22.60
C MET A 127 16.14 -0.70 22.21
N PHE A 128 15.80 0.44 21.60
CA PHE A 128 16.73 1.41 21.03
C PHE A 128 17.13 2.52 22.01
N GLU A 129 16.30 2.78 23.01
CA GLU A 129 16.46 3.86 24.00
C GLU A 129 17.30 3.45 25.22
N VAL A 130 17.65 2.17 25.36
CA VAL A 130 18.44 1.69 26.50
C VAL A 130 19.84 2.35 26.60
N PRO A 131 20.35 2.57 27.83
CA PRO A 131 21.70 3.08 28.07
C PRO A 131 22.80 2.25 27.38
N ARG A 132 23.93 2.90 27.06
CA ARG A 132 25.04 2.30 26.30
C ARG A 132 25.64 1.05 26.96
N GLU A 133 25.60 0.96 28.28
CA GLU A 133 26.07 -0.22 29.03
C GLU A 133 25.28 -1.50 28.70
N TYR A 134 24.05 -1.37 28.20
CA TYR A 134 23.21 -2.49 27.76
C TYR A 134 23.26 -2.73 26.24
N TRP A 135 24.22 -2.14 25.51
CA TRP A 135 24.33 -2.27 24.05
C TRP A 135 24.99 -3.56 23.59
N TYR A 136 24.36 -4.66 23.94
CA TYR A 136 24.84 -5.97 23.61
C TYR A 136 24.25 -6.49 22.29
N PRO A 137 24.86 -7.50 21.65
CA PRO A 137 24.35 -8.03 20.39
C PRO A 137 22.97 -8.65 20.51
N VAL A 138 22.03 -8.23 19.66
CA VAL A 138 20.69 -8.78 19.50
C VAL A 138 20.39 -8.95 18.02
N VAL A 139 19.95 -10.14 17.63
CA VAL A 139 19.33 -10.38 16.31
C VAL A 139 17.86 -10.04 16.40
N VAL A 140 17.40 -9.11 15.58
CA VAL A 140 16.00 -8.67 15.52
C VAL A 140 15.40 -9.17 14.22
N VAL A 141 14.53 -10.17 14.31
CA VAL A 141 13.79 -10.71 13.18
C VAL A 141 12.45 -10.01 13.06
N VAL A 142 12.15 -9.49 11.88
CA VAL A 142 10.84 -8.92 11.56
C VAL A 142 10.25 -9.70 10.40
N ASP A 143 9.23 -10.51 10.68
CA ASP A 143 8.48 -11.18 9.62
C ASP A 143 7.44 -10.23 9.02
N GLU A 144 7.06 -10.49 7.76
CA GLU A 144 6.22 -9.62 6.92
C GLU A 144 6.60 -8.13 7.00
N ALA A 145 7.89 -7.84 6.90
CA ALA A 145 8.46 -6.51 7.08
C ALA A 145 7.82 -5.40 6.22
N GLN A 146 7.18 -5.74 5.09
CA GLN A 146 6.43 -4.79 4.27
C GLN A 146 5.20 -4.21 4.99
N MET A 147 4.66 -4.89 6.01
CA MET A 147 3.60 -4.38 6.87
C MET A 147 4.12 -3.24 7.75
N PHE A 148 5.31 -3.40 8.32
CA PHE A 148 5.91 -2.44 9.24
C PHE A 148 6.68 -1.31 8.55
N ALA A 149 7.14 -1.53 7.31
CA ALA A 149 7.86 -0.55 6.50
C ALA A 149 7.33 -0.51 5.05
N PRO A 150 6.08 -0.07 4.82
CA PRO A 150 5.50 -0.02 3.48
C PRO A 150 6.12 1.08 2.62
N ALA A 151 6.33 0.79 1.33
CA ALA A 151 6.92 1.72 0.36
C ALA A 151 5.97 2.87 -0.04
N ALA A 152 4.66 2.66 0.05
CA ALA A 152 3.64 3.65 -0.26
C ALA A 152 2.70 3.83 0.95
N ALA A 153 2.05 5.00 1.03
CA ALA A 153 0.95 5.19 1.96
C ALA A 153 -0.20 4.23 1.58
N GLY A 154 -0.75 3.52 2.56
CA GLY A 154 -1.80 2.51 2.38
C GLY A 154 -3.08 2.90 3.11
N GLU A 155 -3.88 1.91 3.49
CA GLU A 155 -5.17 2.06 4.21
C GLU A 155 -5.00 2.39 5.70
N VAL A 156 -3.77 2.37 6.22
CA VAL A 156 -3.45 2.60 7.64
C VAL A 156 -3.20 4.09 7.91
N SER A 157 -3.51 4.55 9.13
CA SER A 157 -3.24 5.92 9.55
C SER A 157 -1.77 6.34 9.34
N ASP A 158 -1.57 7.59 8.92
CA ASP A 158 -0.22 8.12 8.64
C ASP A 158 0.67 8.16 9.89
N GLU A 159 0.07 8.26 11.08
CA GLU A 159 0.79 8.25 12.35
C GLU A 159 1.39 6.87 12.67
N ALA A 160 0.57 5.81 12.63
CA ALA A 160 1.03 4.45 12.85
C ALA A 160 2.08 4.04 11.81
N ARG A 161 1.86 4.43 10.55
CA ARG A 161 2.84 4.25 9.46
C ARG A 161 4.16 4.94 9.76
N ARG A 162 4.14 6.21 10.15
CA ARG A 162 5.35 6.99 10.45
C ARG A 162 6.11 6.40 11.64
N ALA A 163 5.41 6.03 12.70
CA ALA A 163 6.03 5.43 13.89
C ALA A 163 6.73 4.09 13.55
N SER A 164 6.00 3.18 12.89
CA SER A 164 6.53 1.86 12.50
C SER A 164 7.67 1.95 11.48
N LEU A 165 7.51 2.75 10.42
CA LEU A 165 8.57 2.94 9.43
C LEU A 165 9.80 3.61 10.05
N GLY A 166 9.61 4.54 10.98
CA GLY A 166 10.68 5.17 11.76
C GLY A 166 11.44 4.16 12.63
N ALA A 167 10.72 3.26 13.32
CA ALA A 167 11.32 2.19 14.10
C ALA A 167 12.12 1.20 13.23
N MET A 168 11.56 0.78 12.09
CA MET A 168 12.23 -0.09 11.12
C MET A 168 13.48 0.58 10.52
N THR A 169 13.40 1.87 10.21
CA THR A 169 14.53 2.67 9.72
C THR A 169 15.61 2.80 10.80
N ASN A 170 15.23 3.00 12.07
CA ASN A 170 16.19 3.03 13.18
C ASN A 170 16.89 1.67 13.33
N LEU A 171 16.14 0.57 13.28
CA LEU A 171 16.71 -0.79 13.31
C LEU A 171 17.70 -1.01 12.17
N MET A 172 17.30 -0.70 10.94
CA MET A 172 18.11 -0.98 9.75
C MET A 172 19.25 0.01 9.55
N CYS A 173 19.07 1.32 9.69
CA CYS A 173 20.17 2.28 9.47
C CYS A 173 21.07 2.44 10.71
N ARG A 174 20.49 2.50 11.91
CA ARG A 174 21.19 2.90 13.14
C ARG A 174 21.43 1.74 14.13
N GLY A 175 20.74 0.62 13.96
CA GLY A 175 20.78 -0.54 14.87
C GLY A 175 22.19 -1.09 15.10
N ARG A 176 23.01 -1.18 14.04
CA ARG A 176 24.41 -1.69 14.13
C ARG A 176 25.21 -1.00 15.24
N LYS A 177 25.12 0.33 15.37
CA LYS A 177 25.88 1.08 16.39
C LYS A 177 25.40 0.77 17.82
N ARG A 178 24.18 0.25 17.98
CA ARG A 178 23.55 -0.14 19.25
C ARG A 178 23.56 -1.65 19.50
N GLY A 179 24.25 -2.43 18.66
CA GLY A 179 24.29 -3.89 18.75
C GLY A 179 23.01 -4.58 18.26
N LEU A 180 22.17 -3.91 17.46
CA LEU A 180 20.97 -4.50 16.87
C LEU A 180 21.23 -4.88 15.41
N ALA A 181 20.98 -6.14 15.08
CA ALA A 181 21.11 -6.68 13.73
C ALA A 181 19.75 -7.07 13.18
N GLY A 182 19.27 -6.30 12.20
CA GLY A 182 18.00 -6.56 11.55
C GLY A 182 18.07 -7.75 10.59
N ILE A 183 17.17 -8.70 10.75
CA ILE A 183 16.78 -9.68 9.75
C ILE A 183 15.34 -9.36 9.36
N ILE A 184 15.14 -8.89 8.14
CA ILE A 184 13.80 -8.53 7.65
C ILE A 184 13.36 -9.55 6.62
N ALA A 185 12.14 -10.05 6.76
CA ALA A 185 11.58 -11.05 5.87
C ALA A 185 10.30 -10.53 5.22
N THR A 186 10.14 -10.75 3.91
CA THR A 186 8.99 -10.23 3.18
C THR A 186 8.56 -11.16 2.06
N GLN A 187 7.26 -11.27 1.83
CA GLN A 187 6.74 -11.90 0.62
C GLN A 187 6.80 -10.95 -0.60
N ARG A 188 6.67 -9.64 -0.36
CA ARG A 188 6.51 -8.60 -1.40
C ARG A 188 7.59 -7.54 -1.29
N LEU A 189 8.79 -7.86 -1.77
CA LEU A 189 9.96 -6.97 -1.74
C LEU A 189 9.72 -5.60 -2.39
N ALA A 190 8.92 -5.55 -3.45
CA ALA A 190 8.54 -4.30 -4.12
C ALA A 190 7.67 -3.38 -3.25
N LYS A 191 6.94 -3.93 -2.27
CA LYS A 191 6.14 -3.16 -1.31
C LYS A 191 6.93 -2.71 -0.08
N LEU A 192 8.17 -3.17 0.09
CA LEU A 192 9.04 -2.78 1.19
C LEU A 192 9.75 -1.45 0.88
N ALA A 193 9.82 -0.57 1.87
CA ALA A 193 10.48 0.73 1.75
C ALA A 193 11.95 0.60 1.31
N LYS A 194 12.34 1.37 0.29
CA LYS A 194 13.67 1.29 -0.36
C LYS A 194 14.81 1.52 0.61
N ASN A 195 14.67 2.49 1.50
CA ASN A 195 15.66 2.84 2.52
C ASN A 195 15.84 1.73 3.57
N VAL A 196 14.80 0.96 3.88
CA VAL A 196 14.89 -0.18 4.81
C VAL A 196 15.58 -1.36 4.13
N ALA A 197 15.21 -1.66 2.88
CA ALA A 197 15.79 -2.77 2.11
C ALA A 197 17.27 -2.55 1.76
N ALA A 198 17.66 -1.31 1.44
CA ALA A 198 19.02 -0.98 0.99
C ALA A 198 20.11 -1.13 2.07
N GLU A 199 19.73 -1.19 3.35
CA GLU A 199 20.67 -1.32 4.47
C GLU A 199 21.09 -2.78 4.74
N ALA A 200 20.44 -3.74 4.09
CA ALA A 200 20.85 -5.14 4.13
C ALA A 200 21.96 -5.39 3.11
N SER A 201 23.03 -6.05 3.53
CA SER A 201 24.12 -6.49 2.65
C SER A 201 24.16 -8.01 2.46
N ASN A 202 23.34 -8.75 3.22
CA ASN A 202 23.08 -10.16 2.97
C ASN A 202 21.65 -10.36 2.48
N PHE A 203 21.51 -11.31 1.56
CA PHE A 203 20.29 -11.61 0.85
C PHE A 203 20.07 -13.12 0.81
N LEU A 204 18.84 -13.54 1.09
CA LEU A 204 18.34 -14.89 0.84
C LEU A 204 17.06 -14.76 0.02
N MET A 205 17.16 -14.98 -1.28
CA MET A 205 16.06 -14.82 -2.23
C MET A 205 15.50 -16.19 -2.60
N GLY A 206 14.27 -16.45 -2.18
CA GLY A 206 13.54 -17.67 -2.47
C GLY A 206 12.67 -17.52 -3.71
N ARG A 207 11.73 -18.46 -3.88
CA ARG A 207 10.80 -18.45 -5.01
C ARG A 207 9.96 -17.17 -5.03
N THR A 208 9.90 -16.49 -6.18
CA THR A 208 9.01 -15.35 -6.42
C THR A 208 8.43 -15.38 -7.83
N PHE A 209 7.18 -14.94 -7.98
CA PHE A 209 6.42 -15.02 -9.23
C PHE A 209 6.23 -13.67 -9.92
N LEU A 210 6.19 -12.57 -9.16
CA LEU A 210 5.86 -11.26 -9.70
C LEU A 210 7.10 -10.59 -10.27
N ASP A 211 6.98 -10.07 -11.49
CA ASP A 211 8.07 -9.43 -12.23
C ASP A 211 8.72 -8.32 -11.43
N ILE A 212 7.90 -7.50 -10.78
CA ILE A 212 8.40 -6.40 -9.96
C ILE A 212 9.25 -6.88 -8.78
N ASP A 213 8.91 -8.02 -8.17
CA ASP A 213 9.65 -8.57 -7.04
C ASP A 213 10.95 -9.26 -7.52
N MET A 214 10.91 -9.94 -8.67
CA MET A 214 12.10 -10.53 -9.31
C MET A 214 13.11 -9.46 -9.76
N MET A 215 12.63 -8.39 -10.40
CA MET A 215 13.49 -7.29 -10.83
C MET A 215 14.16 -6.64 -9.62
N ARG A 216 13.41 -6.42 -8.53
CA ARG A 216 13.96 -5.85 -7.29
C ARG A 216 14.97 -6.78 -6.64
N ALA A 217 14.75 -8.10 -6.67
CA ALA A 217 15.72 -9.07 -6.19
C ALA A 217 16.99 -9.07 -7.07
N ALA A 218 16.85 -9.02 -8.40
CA ALA A 218 17.97 -8.95 -9.33
C ALA A 218 18.82 -7.69 -9.15
N ASP A 219 18.17 -6.53 -8.96
CA ASP A 219 18.84 -5.26 -8.66
C ASP A 219 19.69 -5.35 -7.39
N LEU A 220 19.17 -5.99 -6.33
CA LEU A 220 19.90 -6.19 -5.06
C LEU A 220 21.05 -7.20 -5.18
N LEU A 221 20.87 -8.24 -6.01
CA LEU A 221 21.88 -9.28 -6.20
C LEU A 221 22.94 -8.93 -7.27
N GLY A 222 22.77 -7.81 -7.98
CA GLY A 222 23.63 -7.43 -9.10
C GLY A 222 23.53 -8.40 -10.28
N MET A 223 22.37 -9.04 -10.46
CA MET A 223 22.10 -10.02 -11.51
C MET A 223 21.50 -9.35 -12.75
N GLU A 224 21.76 -9.92 -13.93
CA GLU A 224 21.09 -9.48 -15.15
C GLU A 224 19.60 -9.84 -15.12
N ARG A 225 18.75 -9.01 -15.75
CA ARG A 225 17.29 -9.21 -15.79
C ARG A 225 16.88 -10.60 -16.28
N ARG A 226 17.59 -11.16 -17.27
CA ARG A 226 17.31 -12.52 -17.80
C ARG A 226 17.58 -13.61 -16.76
N GLN A 227 18.54 -13.42 -15.88
CA GLN A 227 18.86 -14.39 -14.83
C GLN A 227 17.82 -14.35 -13.69
N ALA A 228 17.07 -13.26 -13.56
CA ALA A 228 16.02 -13.10 -12.55
C ALA A 228 14.85 -14.06 -12.74
N GLU A 229 14.61 -14.52 -13.98
CA GLU A 229 13.53 -15.49 -14.27
C GLU A 229 13.73 -16.82 -13.53
N SER A 230 14.99 -17.18 -13.21
CA SER A 230 15.31 -18.38 -12.45
C SER A 230 14.72 -18.40 -11.03
N PHE A 231 14.34 -17.24 -10.47
CA PHE A 231 13.65 -17.18 -9.18
C PHE A 231 12.25 -17.81 -9.21
N ARG A 232 11.60 -17.91 -10.37
CA ARG A 232 10.29 -18.56 -10.50
C ARG A 232 10.37 -20.07 -10.30
N ASP A 233 11.48 -20.65 -10.75
CA ASP A 233 11.67 -22.10 -10.81
C ASP A 233 12.35 -22.67 -9.55
N LEU A 234 12.66 -21.82 -8.57
CA LEU A 234 13.22 -22.27 -7.30
C LEU A 234 12.23 -23.17 -6.54
N GLU A 235 12.73 -24.32 -6.10
CA GLU A 235 11.95 -25.23 -5.25
C GLU A 235 11.69 -24.64 -3.87
N ARG A 236 10.62 -25.10 -3.22
CA ARG A 236 10.35 -24.80 -1.82
C ARG A 236 11.55 -25.20 -0.95
N GLY A 237 11.97 -24.30 -0.06
CA GLY A 237 13.12 -24.51 0.81
C GLY A 237 14.47 -24.28 0.11
N CYS A 238 14.49 -23.84 -1.15
CA CYS A 238 15.70 -23.41 -1.84
C CYS A 238 15.76 -21.89 -1.96
N PHE A 239 16.93 -21.32 -1.66
CA PHE A 239 17.19 -19.88 -1.71
C PHE A 239 18.51 -19.59 -2.42
N VAL A 240 18.58 -18.48 -3.13
CA VAL A 240 19.85 -17.91 -3.59
C VAL A 240 20.37 -17.01 -2.48
N ALA A 241 21.52 -17.38 -1.94
CA ALA A 241 22.24 -16.66 -0.90
C ALA A 241 23.35 -15.79 -1.50
N LEU A 242 23.45 -14.55 -1.04
CA LEU A 242 24.52 -13.62 -1.38
C LEU A 242 24.79 -12.69 -0.19
N GLY A 243 26.06 -12.42 0.09
CA GLY A 243 26.44 -11.41 1.08
C GLY A 243 27.71 -11.76 1.85
N PRO A 244 28.34 -10.79 2.52
CA PRO A 244 29.60 -10.98 3.23
C PRO A 244 29.51 -12.03 4.35
N ALA A 245 28.33 -12.18 4.99
CA ALA A 245 28.13 -13.17 6.05
C ALA A 245 27.89 -14.59 5.52
N ILE A 246 27.66 -14.79 4.22
CA ILE A 246 27.32 -16.11 3.65
C ILE A 246 28.27 -16.49 2.51
N SER A 247 28.24 -15.74 1.41
CA SER A 247 29.03 -16.00 0.20
C SER A 247 29.17 -14.74 -0.63
N ARG A 248 30.39 -14.49 -1.12
CA ARG A 248 30.69 -13.37 -2.03
C ARG A 248 30.11 -13.53 -3.44
N ARG A 249 29.68 -14.74 -3.81
CA ARG A 249 29.03 -15.04 -5.10
C ARG A 249 27.67 -15.67 -4.85
N PRO A 250 26.67 -15.42 -5.72
CA PRO A 250 25.36 -16.05 -5.59
C PRO A 250 25.47 -17.56 -5.47
N LEU A 251 24.84 -18.12 -4.45
CA LEU A 251 24.92 -19.52 -4.08
C LEU A 251 23.52 -20.08 -3.87
N ALA A 252 23.13 -21.13 -4.59
CA ALA A 252 21.89 -21.83 -4.28
C ALA A 252 22.07 -22.71 -3.03
N VAL A 253 21.15 -22.57 -2.08
CA VAL A 253 21.17 -23.24 -0.77
C VAL A 253 19.83 -23.93 -0.55
N ARG A 254 19.86 -25.21 -0.20
CA ARG A 254 18.70 -25.93 0.33
C ARG A 254 18.74 -25.83 1.85
N ILE A 255 17.70 -25.24 2.44
CA ILE A 255 17.64 -24.98 3.88
C ILE A 255 17.54 -26.30 4.65
N GLY A 256 18.31 -26.39 5.75
CA GLY A 256 18.33 -27.56 6.62
C GLY A 256 17.03 -27.78 7.41
N PRO A 257 16.93 -28.89 8.14
CA PRO A 257 15.78 -29.18 9.00
C PRO A 257 15.70 -28.21 10.19
N VAL A 258 14.50 -28.09 10.75
CA VAL A 258 14.17 -27.31 11.96
C VAL A 258 13.64 -28.24 13.07
N GLU A 259 13.81 -27.85 14.33
CA GLU A 259 13.33 -28.61 15.49
C GLU A 259 11.93 -28.22 15.94
N THR A 260 11.57 -26.94 15.78
CA THR A 260 10.27 -26.38 16.19
C THR A 260 9.31 -26.31 15.02
N GLU A 261 8.01 -26.28 15.31
CA GLU A 261 6.94 -26.23 14.30
C GLU A 261 6.10 -24.97 14.45
N SER A 262 5.50 -24.49 13.36
CA SER A 262 4.50 -23.41 13.43
C SER A 262 3.19 -23.98 13.99
N ARG A 263 2.57 -23.26 14.93
CA ARG A 263 1.23 -23.57 15.45
C ARG A 263 0.12 -23.06 14.52
N SER A 264 0.47 -22.18 13.59
CA SER A 264 -0.40 -21.51 12.61
C SER A 264 -0.36 -22.19 11.23
N ALA A 265 0.15 -23.42 11.12
CA ALA A 265 0.12 -24.18 9.87
C ALA A 265 -1.34 -24.25 9.37
N GLY A 266 -1.56 -23.77 8.13
CA GLY A 266 -2.90 -23.69 7.54
C GLY A 266 -3.65 -25.03 7.60
N PRO A 267 -4.99 -24.99 7.62
CA PRO A 267 -5.80 -26.18 7.86
C PRO A 267 -5.43 -27.30 6.89
N ALA A 268 -5.12 -28.48 7.43
CA ALA A 268 -4.87 -29.66 6.62
C ALA A 268 -6.15 -30.05 5.86
N LEU A 269 -6.00 -30.38 4.57
CA LEU A 269 -7.12 -30.90 3.80
C LEU A 269 -7.46 -32.30 4.34
N MET A 270 -8.50 -32.37 5.15
CA MET A 270 -9.13 -33.63 5.53
C MET A 270 -10.23 -33.96 4.51
N PRO A 271 -10.51 -35.25 4.23
CA PRO A 271 -11.68 -35.62 3.43
C PRO A 271 -12.93 -34.95 3.99
N PHE A 272 -13.53 -34.06 3.19
CA PHE A 272 -14.81 -33.47 3.53
C PHE A 272 -15.89 -34.47 3.13
N GLU A 273 -16.57 -35.04 4.13
CA GLU A 273 -17.75 -35.87 3.91
C GLU A 273 -18.99 -34.98 4.03
N PRO A 274 -19.58 -34.52 2.91
CA PRO A 274 -20.78 -33.70 2.97
C PRO A 274 -21.92 -34.53 3.55
N THR A 275 -22.26 -34.28 4.81
CA THR A 275 -23.48 -34.81 5.41
C THR A 275 -24.64 -33.95 4.90
N ALA A 276 -25.75 -34.58 4.48
CA ALA A 276 -26.96 -33.82 4.17
C ALA A 276 -27.34 -33.01 5.41
N PRO A 277 -27.50 -31.67 5.30
CA PRO A 277 -27.79 -30.84 6.46
C PRO A 277 -29.11 -31.32 7.06
N THR A 278 -29.09 -31.71 8.33
CA THR A 278 -30.31 -32.00 9.08
C THR A 278 -31.14 -30.73 9.22
N GLU A 279 -32.45 -30.84 9.42
CA GLU A 279 -33.29 -29.66 9.67
C GLU A 279 -32.81 -28.86 10.90
N GLU A 280 -32.25 -29.53 11.92
CA GLU A 280 -31.62 -28.88 13.08
C GLU A 280 -30.40 -28.03 12.70
N ILE A 281 -29.51 -28.54 11.82
CA ILE A 281 -28.35 -27.77 11.33
C ILE A 281 -28.84 -26.61 10.47
N ARG A 282 -29.88 -26.82 9.67
CA ARG A 282 -30.47 -25.78 8.82
C ARG A 282 -31.06 -24.65 9.65
N GLU A 283 -31.84 -24.96 10.68
CA GLU A 283 -32.40 -23.97 11.62
C GLU A 283 -31.29 -23.24 12.39
N LEU A 284 -30.25 -23.95 12.84
CA LEU A 284 -29.11 -23.34 13.51
C LEU A 284 -28.35 -22.35 12.60
N ILE A 285 -28.09 -22.73 11.34
CA ILE A 285 -27.41 -21.87 10.36
C ILE A 285 -28.28 -20.66 9.99
N LEU A 286 -29.60 -20.87 9.86
CA LEU A 286 -30.57 -19.82 9.51
C LEU A 286 -31.10 -19.08 10.73
N THR A 287 -30.57 -19.34 11.93
CA THR A 287 -31.02 -18.69 13.16
C THR A 287 -30.80 -17.18 12.99
N PRO A 288 -31.88 -16.37 13.02
CA PRO A 288 -31.75 -14.94 12.89
C PRO A 288 -30.94 -14.42 14.07
N VAL A 289 -29.73 -13.99 13.80
CA VAL A 289 -28.90 -13.30 14.80
C VAL A 289 -29.64 -12.00 15.12
N PRO A 290 -29.91 -11.69 16.40
CA PRO A 290 -30.48 -10.39 16.76
C PRO A 290 -29.63 -9.31 16.10
N GLU A 291 -30.26 -8.30 15.51
CA GLU A 291 -29.56 -7.17 14.90
C GLU A 291 -28.50 -6.70 15.89
N ARG A 292 -27.25 -7.09 15.63
CA ARG A 292 -26.13 -6.60 16.39
C ARG A 292 -26.18 -5.13 16.07
N GLU A 293 -26.43 -4.29 17.06
CA GLU A 293 -26.16 -2.86 16.95
C GLU A 293 -24.72 -2.78 16.46
N LEU A 294 -24.56 -2.63 15.14
CA LEU A 294 -23.27 -2.33 14.55
C LEU A 294 -22.80 -1.12 15.35
N PRO A 295 -21.63 -1.19 16.03
CA PRO A 295 -21.19 -0.09 16.87
C PRO A 295 -21.34 1.17 16.02
N ALA A 296 -22.18 2.10 16.51
CA ALA A 296 -22.48 3.32 15.78
C ALA A 296 -21.16 3.87 15.29
N ARG A 297 -21.00 4.02 13.97
CA ARG A 297 -19.76 4.51 13.37
C ARG A 297 -19.35 5.72 14.18
N THR A 298 -18.29 5.60 14.97
CA THR A 298 -17.79 6.72 15.75
C THR A 298 -17.54 7.84 14.75
N PRO A 299 -18.15 9.04 14.93
CA PRO A 299 -17.85 10.17 14.08
C PRO A 299 -16.33 10.28 14.01
N ARG A 300 -15.77 10.27 12.78
CA ARG A 300 -14.33 10.47 12.61
C ARG A 300 -13.95 11.71 13.42
N PRO A 301 -12.93 11.65 14.30
CA PRO A 301 -12.46 12.84 14.98
C PRO A 301 -12.17 13.87 13.90
N VAL A 302 -12.85 15.01 13.97
CA VAL A 302 -12.50 16.17 13.15
C VAL A 302 -11.10 16.51 13.60
N ALA A 303 -10.12 16.32 12.71
CA ALA A 303 -8.75 16.71 13.01
C ALA A 303 -8.77 18.17 13.48
N PRO A 304 -8.01 18.52 14.55
CA PRO A 304 -7.91 19.91 14.95
C PRO A 304 -7.49 20.72 13.72
N PRO A 305 -8.11 21.90 13.49
CA PRO A 305 -7.70 22.74 12.37
C PRO A 305 -6.19 22.95 12.47
N PRO A 306 -5.46 22.82 11.35
CA PRO A 306 -4.02 22.97 11.36
C PRO A 306 -3.66 24.30 12.03
N ASP A 307 -2.58 24.32 12.80
CA ASP A 307 -2.05 25.55 13.36
C ASP A 307 -1.51 26.41 12.21
N ILE A 308 -2.42 27.21 11.66
CA ILE A 308 -2.18 28.09 10.52
C ILE A 308 -1.04 29.07 10.83
N LEU A 309 -0.84 29.45 12.10
CA LEU A 309 0.26 30.35 12.50
C LEU A 309 1.62 29.66 12.40
N ALA A 310 1.73 28.41 12.84
CA ALA A 310 2.97 27.63 12.71
C ALA A 310 3.29 27.31 11.23
N GLN A 311 2.27 27.04 10.42
CA GLN A 311 2.43 26.81 8.98
C GLN A 311 2.77 28.10 8.22
N LEU A 312 2.19 29.24 8.58
CA LEU A 312 2.51 30.55 8.01
C LEU A 312 3.92 31.00 8.37
N ALA A 313 4.41 30.71 9.57
CA ALA A 313 5.78 31.03 9.97
C ALA A 313 6.80 30.22 9.13
N ALA A 314 6.57 28.91 8.98
CA ALA A 314 7.41 28.05 8.15
C ALA A 314 7.34 28.40 6.65
N HIS A 315 6.18 28.84 6.15
CA HIS A 315 6.02 29.31 4.78
C HIS A 315 6.59 30.72 4.55
N ALA A 316 6.61 31.59 5.55
CA ALA A 316 7.13 32.96 5.43
C ALA A 316 8.66 32.96 5.24
N ASP A 317 9.37 32.02 5.86
CA ASP A 317 10.82 31.88 5.71
C ASP A 317 11.21 31.31 4.34
N VAL A 318 10.42 30.37 3.81
CA VAL A 318 10.59 29.82 2.46
C VAL A 318 10.17 30.85 1.39
N ALA A 319 9.04 31.53 1.58
CA ALA A 319 8.54 32.55 0.65
C ALA A 319 9.45 33.79 0.58
N ARG A 320 10.12 34.18 1.67
CA ARG A 320 11.13 35.25 1.64
C ARG A 320 12.39 34.85 0.86
N ALA A 321 12.84 33.60 1.01
CA ALA A 321 13.99 33.08 0.26
C ALA A 321 13.69 32.89 -1.23
N GLU A 322 12.45 32.56 -1.59
CA GLU A 322 12.00 32.39 -2.99
C GLU A 322 11.65 33.74 -3.66
N ALA A 323 11.13 34.73 -2.91
CA ALA A 323 10.80 36.06 -3.43
C ALA A 323 12.02 36.90 -3.84
N GLU A 324 13.19 36.67 -3.24
CA GLU A 324 14.43 37.40 -3.60
C GLU A 324 15.09 36.89 -4.90
N VAL A 325 14.70 35.72 -5.41
CA VAL A 325 15.28 35.13 -6.64
C VAL A 325 14.43 35.41 -7.89
N GLU A 326 13.15 35.76 -7.75
CA GLU A 326 12.19 35.65 -8.86
C GLU A 326 11.40 36.94 -9.16
N ALA A 327 12.06 38.09 -9.04
CA ALA A 327 11.57 39.40 -9.47
C ALA A 327 11.85 39.66 -10.96
N GLN A 328 11.21 38.89 -11.86
CA GLN A 328 11.06 39.30 -13.26
C GLN A 328 9.62 39.09 -13.72
N ALA A 329 9.07 40.15 -14.31
CA ALA A 329 7.66 40.37 -14.62
C ALA A 329 7.08 39.29 -15.56
N THR A 330 5.83 38.91 -15.32
CA THR A 330 4.99 38.17 -16.29
C THR A 330 3.82 39.08 -16.68
N PRO A 331 3.47 39.19 -17.97
CA PRO A 331 2.37 40.04 -18.43
C PRO A 331 1.02 39.52 -17.91
N GLU A 332 0.09 40.44 -17.64
CA GLU A 332 -1.31 40.11 -17.36
C GLU A 332 -1.93 39.46 -18.60
N ILE A 333 -2.18 38.15 -18.54
CA ILE A 333 -2.91 37.40 -19.57
C ILE A 333 -4.40 37.63 -19.36
N ASP A 334 -5.15 37.90 -20.42
CA ASP A 334 -6.61 38.02 -20.39
C ASP A 334 -7.24 36.75 -19.77
N PRO A 335 -8.12 36.87 -18.75
CA PRO A 335 -8.81 35.73 -18.13
C PRO A 335 -9.52 34.79 -19.12
N ALA A 336 -10.02 35.31 -20.24
CA ALA A 336 -10.67 34.50 -21.27
C ALA A 336 -9.66 33.63 -22.04
N GLU A 337 -8.49 34.19 -22.38
CA GLU A 337 -7.40 33.48 -23.04
C GLU A 337 -6.81 32.40 -22.12
N GLN A 338 -6.67 32.71 -20.83
CA GLN A 338 -6.20 31.77 -19.82
C GLN A 338 -7.13 30.56 -19.69
N LYS A 339 -8.46 30.77 -19.67
CA LYS A 339 -9.45 29.67 -19.60
C LYS A 339 -9.35 28.76 -20.83
N GLN A 340 -9.11 29.32 -22.02
CA GLN A 340 -8.92 28.54 -23.25
C GLN A 340 -7.64 27.67 -23.19
N ARG A 341 -6.54 28.22 -22.69
CA ARG A 341 -5.27 27.47 -22.56
C ARG A 341 -5.39 26.33 -21.56
N PHE A 342 -6.09 26.51 -20.43
CA PHE A 342 -6.35 25.41 -19.50
C PHE A 342 -7.22 24.31 -20.11
N ALA A 343 -8.25 24.69 -20.88
CA ALA A 343 -9.07 23.71 -21.59
C ALA A 343 -8.26 22.90 -22.61
N ALA A 344 -7.30 23.53 -23.32
CA ALA A 344 -6.41 22.85 -24.25
C ALA A 344 -5.49 21.84 -23.55
N ILE A 345 -4.89 22.21 -22.41
CA ILE A 345 -4.05 21.29 -21.61
C ILE A 345 -4.88 20.11 -21.10
N LEU A 346 -6.10 20.36 -20.60
CA LEU A 346 -6.98 19.29 -20.11
C LEU A 346 -7.41 18.35 -21.24
N ALA A 347 -7.70 18.89 -22.42
CA ALA A 347 -8.01 18.07 -23.60
C ALA A 347 -6.82 17.17 -23.98
N ASP A 348 -5.60 17.71 -23.96
CA ASP A 348 -4.36 16.98 -24.26
C ASP A 348 -4.06 15.87 -23.21
N ILE A 349 -4.37 16.11 -21.93
CA ILE A 349 -4.30 15.08 -20.88
C ILE A 349 -5.31 13.96 -21.13
N LEU A 350 -6.51 14.30 -21.61
CA LEU A 350 -7.61 13.36 -21.85
C LEU A 350 -7.53 12.65 -23.20
N GLN A 351 -6.58 12.99 -24.09
CA GLN A 351 -6.32 12.22 -25.31
C GLN A 351 -5.74 10.83 -25.02
N ASP A 352 -5.11 10.64 -23.86
CA ASP A 352 -4.64 9.35 -23.38
C ASP A 352 -5.85 8.51 -22.91
N GLU A 353 -6.13 7.40 -23.60
CA GLU A 353 -7.27 6.51 -23.31
C GLU A 353 -7.25 5.97 -21.86
N GLU A 354 -6.07 5.89 -21.24
CA GLU A 354 -5.93 5.46 -19.84
C GLU A 354 -6.18 6.59 -18.83
N ALA A 355 -6.18 7.86 -19.25
CA ALA A 355 -6.36 9.01 -18.35
C ALA A 355 -7.70 9.00 -17.60
N GLY A 356 -8.74 8.37 -18.17
CA GLY A 356 -10.03 8.16 -17.52
C GLY A 356 -9.94 7.33 -16.23
N PHE A 357 -8.97 6.41 -16.15
CA PHE A 357 -8.78 5.48 -15.03
C PHE A 357 -7.70 5.93 -14.03
N ARG A 358 -6.94 6.98 -14.35
CA ARG A 358 -5.91 7.52 -13.45
C ARG A 358 -6.55 8.28 -12.28
N PRO A 359 -6.00 8.16 -11.06
CA PRO A 359 -6.45 8.95 -9.93
C PRO A 359 -6.35 10.46 -10.19
N VAL A 360 -7.33 11.23 -9.71
CA VAL A 360 -7.42 12.69 -9.93
C VAL A 360 -6.15 13.44 -9.52
N HIS A 361 -5.47 13.01 -8.45
CA HIS A 361 -4.23 13.64 -8.00
C HIS A 361 -3.06 13.45 -8.97
N VAL A 362 -3.01 12.34 -9.72
CA VAL A 362 -2.01 12.10 -10.76
C VAL A 362 -2.27 13.01 -11.96
N LEU A 363 -3.53 13.13 -12.38
CA LEU A 363 -3.95 14.05 -13.44
C LEU A 363 -3.66 15.50 -13.07
N TYR A 364 -3.81 15.86 -11.79
CA TYR A 364 -3.46 17.19 -11.30
C TYR A 364 -1.96 17.47 -11.37
N GLN A 365 -1.11 16.49 -11.03
CA GLN A 365 0.34 16.64 -11.15
C GLN A 365 0.78 16.83 -12.61
N ASP A 366 0.23 16.04 -13.54
CA ASP A 366 0.48 16.21 -14.97
C ASP A 366 0.03 17.59 -15.48
N PHE A 367 -1.17 18.03 -15.07
CA PHE A 367 -1.67 19.38 -15.37
C PHE A 367 -0.73 20.48 -14.86
N LEU A 368 -0.23 20.40 -13.63
CA LEU A 368 0.72 21.37 -13.09
C LEU A 368 2.04 21.40 -13.88
N VAL A 369 2.53 20.25 -14.32
CA VAL A 369 3.73 20.15 -15.16
C VAL A 369 3.49 20.82 -16.51
N ARG A 370 2.38 20.53 -17.19
CA ARG A 370 2.04 21.14 -18.48
C ARG A 370 1.79 22.64 -18.36
N CYS A 371 1.14 23.10 -17.28
CA CYS A 371 1.00 24.53 -16.99
C CYS A 371 2.36 25.21 -16.80
N ARG A 372 3.35 24.55 -16.20
CA ARG A 372 4.71 25.11 -16.07
C ARG A 372 5.42 25.21 -17.41
N ILE A 373 5.28 24.21 -18.28
CA ILE A 373 5.84 24.20 -19.64
C ILE A 373 5.25 25.36 -20.47
N GLU A 374 3.94 25.59 -20.36
CA GLU A 374 3.21 26.66 -21.06
C GLU A 374 3.33 28.04 -20.40
N GLY A 375 4.21 28.21 -19.41
CA GLY A 375 4.42 29.48 -18.71
C GLY A 375 3.27 29.94 -17.79
N MET A 376 2.28 29.08 -17.54
CA MET A 376 1.11 29.34 -16.68
C MET A 376 1.24 28.77 -15.26
N GLY A 377 2.44 28.29 -14.86
CA GLY A 377 2.64 27.60 -13.59
C GLY A 377 2.20 28.39 -12.35
N ARG A 378 2.39 29.72 -12.34
CA ARG A 378 1.97 30.63 -11.25
C ARG A 378 0.44 30.87 -11.20
N GLN A 379 -0.25 30.60 -12.30
CA GLN A 379 -1.68 30.84 -12.47
C GLN A 379 -2.49 29.53 -12.47
N ALA A 380 -1.83 28.39 -12.22
CA ALA A 380 -2.45 27.08 -12.28
C ALA A 380 -3.65 26.99 -11.31
N LEU A 381 -4.68 26.26 -11.75
CA LEU A 381 -5.89 26.07 -10.97
C LEU A 381 -5.58 25.36 -9.65
N ASP A 382 -6.22 25.79 -8.56
CA ASP A 382 -6.28 25.01 -7.32
C ASP A 382 -7.02 23.68 -7.55
N MET A 383 -6.88 22.73 -6.62
CA MET A 383 -7.50 21.41 -6.75
C MET A 383 -9.03 21.47 -6.97
N PRO A 384 -9.82 22.28 -6.25
CA PRO A 384 -11.27 22.39 -6.50
C PRO A 384 -11.62 22.94 -7.88
N ARG A 385 -10.91 23.98 -8.36
CA ARG A 385 -11.13 24.55 -9.70
C ARG A 385 -10.67 23.58 -10.79
N PHE A 386 -9.56 22.87 -10.58
CA PHE A 386 -9.08 21.83 -11.48
C PHE A 386 -10.10 20.70 -11.63
N ARG A 387 -10.66 20.19 -10.52
CA ARG A 387 -11.67 19.13 -10.56
C ARG A 387 -12.90 19.51 -11.38
N ARG A 388 -13.39 20.74 -11.20
CA ARG A 388 -14.51 21.27 -12.01
C ARG A 388 -14.13 21.35 -13.49
N ALA A 389 -12.97 21.93 -13.81
CA ALA A 389 -12.50 22.03 -15.18
C ALA A 389 -12.30 20.64 -15.83
N LEU A 390 -11.77 19.67 -15.07
CA LEU A 390 -11.61 18.28 -15.52
C LEU A 390 -12.96 17.60 -15.77
N ALA A 391 -13.97 17.84 -14.93
CA ALA A 391 -15.32 17.31 -15.12
C ALA A 391 -15.96 17.87 -16.41
N THR A 392 -15.85 19.18 -16.64
CA THR A 392 -16.31 19.82 -17.90
C THR A 392 -15.55 19.27 -19.11
N ALA A 393 -14.23 19.07 -19.01
CA ALA A 393 -13.43 18.50 -20.08
C ALA A 393 -13.77 17.03 -20.37
N ARG A 394 -14.02 16.20 -19.34
CA ARG A 394 -14.49 14.81 -19.48
C ARG A 394 -15.89 14.71 -20.08
N ALA A 395 -16.75 15.68 -19.80
CA ALA A 395 -18.03 15.79 -20.46
C ALA A 395 -17.89 16.13 -21.95
N GLY A 396 -16.70 16.50 -22.43
CA GLY A 396 -16.39 16.75 -23.84
C GLY A 396 -17.13 17.95 -24.40
N VAL A 397 -17.29 19.00 -23.60
CA VAL A 397 -17.88 20.28 -24.00
C VAL A 397 -16.77 21.20 -24.52
N ASP A 398 -16.99 21.82 -25.67
CA ASP A 398 -16.03 22.74 -26.26
C ASP A 398 -15.98 24.08 -25.50
N ALA A 399 -14.85 24.79 -25.62
CA ALA A 399 -14.61 26.03 -24.86
C ALA A 399 -15.62 27.15 -25.15
N ARG A 400 -16.35 27.08 -26.28
CA ARG A 400 -17.40 28.04 -26.65
C ARG A 400 -18.72 27.73 -25.96
N THR A 401 -19.16 26.47 -25.98
CA THR A 401 -20.38 26.04 -25.27
C THR A 401 -20.24 26.22 -23.77
N ALA A 402 -19.04 25.94 -23.22
CA ALA A 402 -18.72 26.14 -21.82
C ALA A 402 -18.80 27.61 -21.33
N GLN A 403 -18.92 28.57 -22.25
CA GLN A 403 -19.08 30.00 -21.93
C GLN A 403 -20.52 30.47 -22.02
N THR A 404 -21.43 29.66 -22.58
CA THR A 404 -22.84 30.04 -22.72
C THR A 404 -23.55 30.05 -21.37
N ASP A 405 -24.48 31.00 -21.18
CA ASP A 405 -25.33 31.08 -19.97
C ASP A 405 -26.14 29.79 -19.77
N VAL A 406 -26.46 29.11 -20.88
CA VAL A 406 -27.17 27.83 -20.90
C VAL A 406 -26.34 26.73 -20.23
N TRP A 407 -25.04 26.61 -20.55
CA TRP A 407 -24.16 25.62 -19.93
C TRP A 407 -23.83 25.95 -18.47
N GLN A 408 -23.71 27.23 -18.12
CA GLN A 408 -23.45 27.66 -16.74
C GLN A 408 -24.55 27.18 -15.77
N GLN A 409 -25.81 27.07 -16.22
CA GLN A 409 -26.89 26.50 -15.41
C GLN A 409 -26.66 25.02 -15.09
N ALA A 410 -26.17 24.23 -16.05
CA ALA A 410 -25.81 22.83 -15.83
C ALA A 410 -24.60 22.70 -14.88
N GLU A 411 -23.59 23.56 -15.00
CA GLU A 411 -22.46 23.59 -14.06
C GLU A 411 -22.89 23.95 -12.63
N GLN A 412 -23.85 24.87 -12.50
CA GLN A 412 -24.40 25.25 -11.20
C GLN A 412 -25.17 24.10 -10.55
N MET A 413 -26.00 23.38 -11.31
CA MET A 413 -26.67 22.17 -10.83
C MET A 413 -25.69 21.08 -10.43
N ALA A 414 -24.64 20.86 -11.24
CA ALA A 414 -23.60 19.89 -10.93
C ALA A 414 -22.87 20.23 -9.62
N SER A 415 -22.64 21.51 -9.33
CA SER A 415 -21.92 21.93 -8.13
C SER A 415 -22.62 21.57 -6.81
N ALA A 416 -23.94 21.31 -6.84
CA ALA A 416 -24.71 20.85 -5.68
C ALA A 416 -24.62 19.34 -5.44
N LEU A 417 -24.09 18.58 -6.41
CA LEU A 417 -23.93 17.13 -6.33
C LEU A 417 -22.55 16.74 -5.74
N PRO A 418 -22.42 15.53 -5.15
CA PRO A 418 -21.13 14.99 -4.74
C PRO A 418 -20.11 14.96 -5.89
N GLU A 419 -18.85 15.26 -5.60
CA GLU A 419 -17.80 15.45 -6.60
C GLU A 419 -17.62 14.28 -7.57
N ASP A 420 -17.83 13.04 -7.11
CA ASP A 420 -17.63 11.83 -7.90
C ASP A 420 -18.74 11.59 -8.94
N VAL A 421 -19.92 12.22 -8.79
CA VAL A 421 -21.03 12.10 -9.73
C VAL A 421 -21.19 13.31 -10.66
N GLN A 422 -20.52 14.43 -10.39
CA GLN A 422 -20.62 15.65 -11.20
C GLN A 422 -20.27 15.41 -12.67
N GLY A 423 -19.20 14.65 -12.94
CA GLY A 423 -18.79 14.33 -14.31
C GLY A 423 -19.82 13.50 -15.08
N ILE A 424 -20.53 12.60 -14.40
CA ILE A 424 -21.60 11.80 -15.00
C ILE A 424 -22.79 12.70 -15.36
N PHE A 425 -23.19 13.57 -14.43
CA PHE A 425 -24.28 14.52 -14.66
C PHE A 425 -23.97 15.45 -15.85
N LEU A 426 -22.77 16.03 -15.90
CA LEU A 426 -22.37 16.93 -17.00
C LEU A 426 -22.31 16.20 -18.35
N LEU A 427 -21.89 14.93 -18.38
CA LEU A 427 -21.94 14.11 -19.60
C LEU A 427 -23.37 13.95 -20.12
N ILE A 428 -24.31 13.60 -19.24
CA ILE A 428 -25.74 13.47 -19.58
C ILE A 428 -26.29 14.84 -20.01
N ALA A 429 -25.87 15.91 -19.34
CA ALA A 429 -26.29 17.26 -19.64
C ALA A 429 -25.88 17.72 -21.03
N ARG A 430 -24.65 17.46 -21.43
CA ARG A 430 -24.21 17.70 -22.81
C ARG A 430 -25.04 16.88 -23.79
N SER A 431 -25.18 15.58 -23.56
CA SER A 431 -25.95 14.71 -24.45
C SER A 431 -27.40 15.19 -24.63
N ALA A 432 -28.01 15.72 -23.57
CA ALA A 432 -29.38 16.25 -23.61
C ALA A 432 -29.45 17.62 -24.32
N LEU A 433 -28.48 18.50 -24.08
CA LEU A 433 -28.38 19.81 -24.72
C LEU A 433 -28.20 19.68 -26.25
N GLU A 434 -27.36 18.74 -26.67
CA GLU A 434 -27.05 18.47 -28.09
C GLU A 434 -28.04 17.48 -28.74
N LYS A 435 -29.03 16.97 -27.98
CA LYS A 435 -29.98 15.92 -28.43
C LYS A 435 -29.29 14.65 -28.94
N LEU A 436 -28.14 14.32 -28.41
CA LEU A 436 -27.42 13.09 -28.68
C LEU A 436 -28.10 11.87 -28.03
N PRO A 437 -27.82 10.65 -28.51
CA PRO A 437 -28.23 9.41 -27.85
C PRO A 437 -27.84 9.41 -26.36
N CYS A 438 -28.72 8.90 -25.50
CA CYS A 438 -28.42 8.71 -24.08
C CYS A 438 -27.12 7.88 -23.93
N PRO A 439 -26.14 8.34 -23.13
CA PRO A 439 -24.91 7.59 -22.92
C PRO A 439 -25.17 6.15 -22.46
N SER A 440 -24.41 5.20 -23.00
CA SER A 440 -24.48 3.80 -22.58
C SER A 440 -23.88 3.61 -21.19
N ASP A 441 -24.18 2.49 -20.55
CA ASP A 441 -23.59 2.14 -19.25
C ASP A 441 -22.07 2.05 -19.33
N ALA A 442 -21.54 1.66 -20.50
CA ALA A 442 -20.11 1.57 -20.75
C ALA A 442 -19.46 2.98 -20.90
N THR A 443 -20.11 3.92 -21.58
CA THR A 443 -19.66 5.33 -21.66
C THR A 443 -19.69 5.99 -20.28
N ILE A 444 -20.72 5.72 -19.48
CA ILE A 444 -20.84 6.26 -18.11
C ILE A 444 -19.78 5.66 -17.18
N ALA A 445 -19.53 4.35 -17.30
CA ALA A 445 -18.47 3.69 -16.54
C ALA A 445 -17.09 4.31 -16.85
N ARG A 446 -16.81 4.59 -18.13
CA ARG A 446 -15.59 5.27 -18.58
C ARG A 446 -15.49 6.69 -17.99
N ALA A 447 -16.55 7.47 -18.03
CA ALA A 447 -16.58 8.83 -17.47
C ALA A 447 -16.37 8.86 -15.94
N TYR A 448 -16.89 7.85 -15.24
CA TYR A 448 -16.67 7.66 -13.80
C TYR A 448 -15.27 7.12 -13.47
N GLY A 449 -14.55 6.54 -14.44
CA GLY A 449 -13.26 5.89 -14.24
C GLY A 449 -13.36 4.48 -13.65
N THR A 450 -14.39 3.72 -14.02
CA THR A 450 -14.57 2.32 -13.60
C THR A 450 -14.83 1.40 -14.79
N HIS A 451 -14.42 0.13 -14.67
CA HIS A 451 -14.84 -0.93 -15.61
C HIS A 451 -16.16 -1.61 -15.21
N SER A 452 -16.74 -1.26 -14.04
CA SER A 452 -17.95 -1.91 -13.54
C SER A 452 -19.22 -1.22 -14.04
N LEU A 453 -19.94 -1.88 -14.96
CA LEU A 453 -21.27 -1.43 -15.42
C LEU A 453 -22.28 -1.33 -14.26
N GLY A 454 -22.17 -2.21 -13.26
CA GLY A 454 -23.01 -2.15 -12.06
C GLY A 454 -22.76 -0.91 -11.18
N ARG A 455 -21.54 -0.37 -11.17
CA ARG A 455 -21.26 0.92 -10.52
C ARG A 455 -21.85 2.08 -11.33
N ALA A 456 -21.73 2.05 -12.64
CA ALA A 456 -22.32 3.06 -13.51
C ALA A 456 -23.85 3.16 -13.33
N ARG A 457 -24.56 2.02 -13.32
CA ARG A 457 -26.01 1.96 -13.04
C ARG A 457 -26.39 2.50 -11.68
N ARG A 458 -25.60 2.23 -10.64
CA ARG A 458 -25.84 2.78 -9.29
C ARG A 458 -25.71 4.30 -9.26
N GLN A 459 -24.76 4.89 -9.98
CA GLN A 459 -24.62 6.34 -10.03
C GLN A 459 -25.76 7.01 -10.80
N LEU A 460 -26.25 6.36 -11.86
CA LEU A 460 -27.47 6.81 -12.54
C LEU A 460 -28.69 6.79 -11.61
N ALA A 461 -28.90 5.70 -10.88
CA ALA A 461 -29.98 5.59 -9.90
C ALA A 461 -29.87 6.66 -8.81
N TYR A 462 -28.64 6.93 -8.33
CA TYR A 462 -28.40 8.02 -7.38
C TYR A 462 -28.80 9.40 -7.94
N LEU A 463 -28.43 9.72 -9.17
CA LEU A 463 -28.83 10.99 -9.81
C LEU A 463 -30.36 11.09 -9.98
N GLU A 464 -31.04 9.97 -10.24
CA GLU A 464 -32.50 9.93 -10.29
C GLU A 464 -33.14 10.11 -8.90
N GLU A 465 -32.61 9.47 -7.85
CA GLU A 465 -33.04 9.63 -6.46
C GLU A 465 -32.86 11.07 -5.95
N GLN A 466 -31.81 11.77 -6.40
CA GLN A 466 -31.59 13.20 -6.10
C GLN A 466 -32.50 14.13 -6.92
N ASN A 467 -33.41 13.59 -7.75
CA ASN A 467 -34.32 14.33 -8.61
C ASN A 467 -33.63 15.32 -9.57
N VAL A 468 -32.38 15.05 -9.97
CA VAL A 468 -31.66 15.88 -10.95
C VAL A 468 -31.84 15.36 -12.38
N ILE A 469 -32.13 14.07 -12.54
CA ILE A 469 -32.51 13.45 -13.82
C ILE A 469 -33.74 12.56 -13.65
N VAL A 470 -34.45 12.31 -14.74
CA VAL A 470 -35.49 11.27 -14.84
C VAL A 470 -35.14 10.34 -15.98
N LEU A 471 -35.06 9.04 -15.71
CA LEU A 471 -34.79 8.04 -16.72
C LEU A 471 -36.11 7.48 -17.26
N ARG A 472 -36.22 7.40 -18.58
CA ARG A 472 -37.37 6.79 -19.26
C ARG A 472 -36.90 5.65 -20.13
N MET A 473 -37.66 4.55 -20.12
CA MET A 473 -37.46 3.41 -21.00
C MET A 473 -38.63 3.33 -21.96
N ASP A 474 -38.36 3.24 -23.26
CA ASP A 474 -39.40 2.96 -24.24
C ASP A 474 -39.72 1.46 -24.34
N GLY A 475 -40.77 1.11 -25.09
CA GLY A 475 -41.18 -0.29 -25.30
C GLY A 475 -40.18 -1.15 -26.06
N MET A 476 -39.08 -0.57 -26.58
CA MET A 476 -37.98 -1.27 -27.25
C MET A 476 -36.73 -1.35 -26.36
N GLY A 477 -36.82 -0.96 -25.08
CA GLY A 477 -35.71 -1.00 -24.13
C GLY A 477 -34.67 0.11 -24.32
N ARG A 478 -34.98 1.19 -25.04
CA ARG A 478 -34.10 2.35 -25.19
C ARG A 478 -34.33 3.34 -24.04
N ARG A 479 -33.24 3.81 -23.44
CA ARG A 479 -33.19 4.79 -22.37
C ARG A 479 -33.10 6.21 -22.92
N SER A 480 -33.92 7.12 -22.41
CA SER A 480 -33.69 8.57 -22.48
C SER A 480 -33.57 9.14 -21.06
N ALA A 481 -32.76 10.19 -20.90
CA ALA A 481 -32.61 10.94 -19.67
C ALA A 481 -33.12 12.36 -19.86
N VAL A 482 -34.01 12.80 -18.97
CA VAL A 482 -34.51 14.19 -18.90
C VAL A 482 -33.87 14.89 -17.71
N ILE A 483 -33.30 16.07 -17.91
CA ILE A 483 -32.73 16.87 -16.82
C ILE A 483 -33.84 17.70 -16.18
N VAL A 484 -34.04 17.47 -14.89
CA VAL A 484 -35.04 18.20 -14.10
C VAL A 484 -34.59 19.65 -13.94
N GLY A 485 -35.49 20.60 -14.16
CA GLY A 485 -35.21 22.04 -14.07
C GLY A 485 -34.73 22.69 -15.38
N LEU A 486 -33.96 22.00 -16.22
CA LEU A 486 -33.51 22.52 -17.52
C LEU A 486 -34.41 22.10 -18.69
N GLY A 487 -35.18 21.02 -18.53
CA GLY A 487 -36.08 20.50 -19.56
C GLY A 487 -35.37 19.91 -20.78
N TRP A 488 -34.07 19.62 -20.68
CA TRP A 488 -33.30 18.99 -21.74
C TRP A 488 -33.51 17.47 -21.71
N GLU A 489 -33.59 16.85 -22.89
CA GLU A 489 -33.81 15.41 -23.03
C GLU A 489 -32.85 14.82 -24.07
N THR A 490 -32.18 13.72 -23.71
CA THR A 490 -31.35 12.94 -24.63
C THR A 490 -32.21 12.14 -25.61
N ALA A 491 -31.71 11.84 -26.81
CA ALA A 491 -32.38 10.89 -27.70
C ALA A 491 -32.36 9.45 -27.11
N PRO A 492 -33.42 8.63 -27.31
CA PRO A 492 -33.46 7.27 -26.80
C PRO A 492 -32.35 6.37 -27.37
N ALA A 493 -31.63 5.64 -26.50
CA ALA A 493 -30.54 4.75 -26.89
C ALA A 493 -30.51 3.46 -26.06
N LEU A 494 -29.95 2.36 -26.61
CA LEU A 494 -29.80 1.11 -25.85
C LEU A 494 -28.73 1.27 -24.75
N PRO A 495 -29.03 0.95 -23.47
CA PRO A 495 -28.07 1.05 -22.37
C PRO A 495 -26.81 0.20 -22.54
N ASP A 496 -26.91 -0.93 -23.23
CA ASP A 496 -25.83 -1.91 -23.41
C ASP A 496 -24.93 -1.65 -24.63
N ALA A 497 -25.08 -0.50 -25.30
CA ALA A 497 -24.24 -0.15 -26.44
C ALA A 497 -22.75 0.00 -26.02
N PRO A 498 -21.79 -0.37 -26.90
CA PRO A 498 -20.36 -0.16 -26.63
C PRO A 498 -20.03 1.33 -26.42
N ALA A 499 -18.96 1.59 -25.66
CA ALA A 499 -18.62 2.89 -25.07
C ALA A 499 -18.02 3.92 -26.01
#